data_AF-A0A1A7Y468-F1
#
_entry.id   AF-A0A1A7Y468-F1
#
_cell.length_a   1.000
_cell.length_b   1.000
_cell.length_c   1.000
_cell.angle_alpha   90.00
_cell.angle_beta   90.00
_cell.angle_gamma   90.00
#
_symmetry.space_group_name_H-M   'P 1'
#
loop_
_entity.id
_entity.type
_entity.pdbx_description
1 polymer ?
#
loop_
_entity_poly.entity_id
_entity_poly.type
_entity_poly.pdbx_seq_one_letter_code
_entity_poly.pdbx_strand_id
1 'polypeptide(L)'
;MREIVHLQAGQCGNQIGAKFWEVISDEHGIDPTGTYHGDSDLQLDRINVYYNEASGGKYVPRAVLVDLEPGTMDSVRSGPFGQVFRPDNFVFGQSGAGNNWAKGHYTEGA
;
A
#
# COMPACT_ATOMS: atom_id res chain seq x y z
N MET A 1 13.18 17.40 -3.59
CA MET A 1 11.85 16.77 -3.75
C MET A 1 11.24 16.56 -2.37
N ARG A 2 9.93 16.33 -2.29
CA ARG A 2 9.23 15.95 -1.07
C ARG A 2 8.54 14.62 -1.31
N GLU A 3 8.93 13.60 -0.58
CA GLU A 3 8.33 12.29 -0.60
C GLU A 3 7.21 12.20 0.45
N ILE A 4 6.22 11.35 0.19
CA ILE A 4 5.17 11.01 1.14
C ILE A 4 5.21 9.50 1.38
N VAL A 5 5.21 9.10 2.65
CA VAL A 5 4.99 7.71 3.04
C VAL A 5 3.54 7.55 3.48
N HIS A 6 2.82 6.65 2.83
CA HIS A 6 1.44 6.32 3.13
C HIS A 6 1.37 5.21 4.18
N LEU A 7 0.58 5.42 5.23
CA LEU A 7 0.29 4.41 6.24
C LEU A 7 -1.21 4.10 6.21
N GLN A 8 -1.54 2.82 6.11
CA GLN A 8 -2.91 2.32 6.21
C GLN A 8 -3.00 1.30 7.34
N ALA A 9 -4.01 1.46 8.20
CA ALA A 9 -4.17 0.65 9.40
C ALA A 9 -5.58 0.07 9.51
N GLY A 10 -5.65 -1.21 9.86
CA GLY A 10 -6.90 -1.95 10.07
C GLY A 10 -7.68 -2.22 8.78
N GLN A 11 -8.76 -2.98 8.90
CA GLN A 11 -9.55 -3.45 7.76
C GLN A 11 -10.01 -2.30 6.83
N CYS A 12 -10.66 -1.26 7.38
CA CYS A 12 -11.17 -0.14 6.60
C CYS A 12 -10.04 0.64 5.90
N GLY A 13 -8.97 0.97 6.64
CA GLY A 13 -7.83 1.69 6.10
C GLY A 13 -7.16 0.94 4.96
N ASN A 14 -7.01 -0.38 5.08
CA ASN A 14 -6.43 -1.21 4.04
C ASN A 14 -7.31 -1.32 2.79
N GLN A 15 -8.63 -1.39 2.93
CA GLN A 15 -9.55 -1.43 1.78
C GLN A 15 -9.55 -0.11 1.01
N ILE A 16 -9.62 1.02 1.73
CA ILE A 16 -9.54 2.35 1.11
C ILE A 16 -8.16 2.55 0.48
N GLY A 17 -7.09 2.17 1.19
CA GLY A 17 -5.73 2.25 0.68
C GLY A 17 -5.54 1.45 -0.61
N ALA A 18 -6.05 0.22 -0.69
CA ALA A 18 -5.99 -0.59 -1.90
C ALA A 18 -6.67 0.11 -3.10
N LYS A 19 -7.84 0.71 -2.90
CA LYS A 19 -8.52 1.49 -3.95
C LYS A 19 -7.82 2.79 -4.30
N PHE A 20 -7.25 3.47 -3.32
CA PHE A 20 -6.41 4.63 -3.57
C PHE A 20 -5.23 4.27 -4.48
N TRP A 21 -4.50 3.20 -4.16
CA TRP A 21 -3.35 2.75 -4.95
C TRP A 21 -3.71 2.25 -6.35
N GLU A 22 -4.88 1.61 -6.53
CA GLU A 22 -5.44 1.33 -7.86
C GLU A 22 -5.58 2.62 -8.68
N VAL A 23 -6.33 3.60 -8.15
CA VAL A 23 -6.67 4.84 -8.88
C VAL A 23 -5.42 5.66 -9.23
N ILE A 24 -4.49 5.84 -8.30
CA ILE A 24 -3.28 6.62 -8.59
C ILE A 24 -2.31 5.87 -9.50
N SER A 25 -2.30 4.53 -9.46
CA SER A 25 -1.48 3.75 -10.41
C SER A 25 -2.03 3.91 -11.82
N ASP A 26 -3.35 3.84 -12.00
CA ASP A 26 -4.01 4.10 -13.29
C ASP A 26 -3.72 5.52 -13.80
N GLU A 27 -3.80 6.54 -12.92
CA GLU A 27 -3.49 7.94 -13.27
C GLU A 27 -2.02 8.12 -13.72
N HIS A 28 -1.09 7.43 -13.06
CA HIS A 28 0.33 7.43 -13.39
C HIS A 28 0.74 6.41 -14.46
N GLY A 29 -0.20 5.65 -15.02
CA GLY A 29 0.08 4.63 -16.04
C GLY A 29 0.96 3.48 -15.53
N ILE A 30 0.91 3.16 -14.24
CA ILE A 30 1.62 2.05 -13.62
C ILE A 30 0.72 0.82 -13.58
N ASP A 31 1.18 -0.29 -14.15
CA ASP A 31 0.43 -1.54 -14.15
C ASP A 31 0.58 -2.31 -12.81
N PRO A 32 -0.18 -3.40 -12.61
CA PRO A 32 -0.05 -4.25 -11.42
C PRO A 32 1.33 -4.87 -11.16
N THR A 33 2.21 -4.88 -12.16
CA THR A 33 3.59 -5.39 -12.03
C THR A 33 4.58 -4.30 -11.59
N GLY A 34 4.11 -3.05 -11.52
CA GLY A 34 4.91 -1.85 -11.25
C GLY A 34 5.56 -1.25 -12.49
N THR A 35 5.20 -1.69 -13.69
CA THR A 35 5.81 -1.22 -14.94
C THR A 35 5.02 -0.06 -15.52
N TYR A 36 5.72 0.96 -16.03
CA TYR A 36 5.08 2.11 -16.68
C TYR A 36 4.65 1.78 -18.12
N HIS A 37 3.38 2.06 -18.41
CA HIS A 37 2.72 1.92 -19.71
C HIS A 37 1.93 3.18 -20.11
N GLY A 38 2.21 4.32 -19.47
CA GLY A 38 1.56 5.59 -19.79
C GLY A 38 2.02 6.21 -21.11
N ASP A 39 1.33 7.28 -21.50
CA ASP A 39 1.50 7.97 -22.79
C ASP A 39 1.92 9.45 -22.64
N SER A 40 2.13 9.92 -21.41
CA SER A 40 2.43 11.32 -21.12
C SER A 40 3.60 11.46 -20.15
N ASP A 41 4.61 12.26 -20.52
CA ASP A 41 5.77 12.55 -19.67
C ASP A 41 5.38 13.16 -18.30
N LEU A 42 4.21 13.83 -18.23
CA LEU A 42 3.69 14.41 -16.99
C LEU A 42 3.34 13.35 -15.94
N GLN A 43 3.04 12.11 -16.36
CA GLN A 43 2.75 11.01 -15.44
C GLN A 43 4.00 10.59 -14.65
N LEU A 44 5.20 10.83 -15.18
CA LEU A 44 6.46 10.49 -14.50
C LEU A 44 7.11 11.67 -13.77
N ASP A 45 6.78 12.93 -14.11
CA ASP A 45 7.44 14.14 -13.56
C ASP A 45 7.50 14.17 -12.02
N ARG A 46 6.46 13.65 -11.35
CA ARG A 46 6.36 13.64 -9.88
C ARG A 46 6.03 12.28 -9.28
N ILE A 47 6.27 11.20 -10.02
CA ILE A 47 5.95 9.85 -9.58
C ILE A 47 6.69 9.48 -8.29
N ASN A 48 7.87 10.06 -8.06
CA ASN A 48 8.72 9.82 -6.90
C ASN A 48 8.10 10.26 -5.56
N VAL A 49 7.05 11.11 -5.58
CA VAL A 49 6.33 11.54 -4.38
C VAL A 49 5.72 10.34 -3.66
N TYR A 50 5.08 9.43 -4.40
CA TYR A 50 4.39 8.26 -3.86
C TYR A 50 5.07 6.93 -4.17
N TYR A 51 5.92 6.86 -5.20
CA TYR A 51 6.61 5.63 -5.60
C TYR A 51 8.12 5.72 -5.36
N ASN A 52 8.74 4.57 -5.12
CA ASN A 52 10.16 4.34 -5.32
C ASN A 52 10.37 3.74 -6.70
N GLU A 53 11.34 4.24 -7.45
CA GLU A 53 11.85 3.52 -8.62
C GLU A 53 12.86 2.46 -8.13
N ALA A 54 12.53 1.20 -8.37
CA ALA A 54 13.37 0.05 -8.12
C ALA A 54 14.11 -0.38 -9.40
N SER A 55 15.07 -1.29 -9.24
CA SER A 55 15.81 -1.86 -10.38
C SER A 55 14.87 -2.43 -11.45
N GLY A 56 15.18 -2.16 -12.72
CA GLY A 56 14.40 -2.66 -13.86
C GLY A 56 13.17 -1.81 -14.21
N GLY A 57 13.15 -0.53 -13.81
CA GLY A 57 12.06 0.39 -14.17
C GLY A 57 10.74 0.08 -13.45
N LYS A 58 10.81 -0.56 -12.28
CA LYS A 58 9.64 -0.92 -11.49
C LYS A 58 9.34 0.14 -10.45
N TYR A 59 8.11 0.60 -10.40
CA TYR A 59 7.61 1.57 -9.44
C TYR A 59 6.91 0.86 -8.28
N VAL A 60 7.41 1.07 -7.08
CA VAL A 60 6.92 0.42 -5.85
C VAL A 60 6.31 1.48 -4.92
N PRO A 61 5.05 1.34 -4.48
CA PRO A 61 4.43 2.28 -3.54
C PRO A 61 5.24 2.50 -2.27
N ARG A 62 5.33 3.75 -1.82
CA ARG A 62 5.78 4.14 -0.47
C ARG A 62 4.65 3.91 0.54
N ALA A 63 4.19 2.67 0.65
CA ALA A 63 3.08 2.30 1.52
C ALA A 63 3.52 1.30 2.60
N VAL A 64 2.99 1.46 3.81
CA VAL A 64 3.05 0.48 4.89
C VAL A 64 1.63 0.05 5.25
N LEU A 65 1.42 -1.26 5.27
CA LEU A 65 0.13 -1.88 5.51
C LEU A 65 0.14 -2.54 6.88
N VAL A 66 -0.71 -2.07 7.77
CA VAL A 66 -0.77 -2.53 9.15
C VAL A 66 -2.14 -3.11 9.45
N ASP A 67 -2.18 -4.29 10.05
CA ASP A 67 -3.41 -4.81 10.67
C ASP A 67 -3.03 -5.76 11.81
N LEU A 68 -3.86 -5.92 12.82
CA LEU A 68 -3.59 -6.89 13.87
C LEU A 68 -3.92 -8.32 13.40
N GLU A 69 -4.79 -8.45 12.39
CA GLU A 69 -5.23 -9.73 11.85
C GLU A 69 -4.63 -10.03 10.46
N PRO A 70 -4.24 -11.28 10.18
CA PRO A 70 -3.64 -11.65 8.89
C PRO A 70 -4.62 -11.59 7.72
N GLY A 71 -5.92 -11.77 7.96
CA GLY A 71 -6.93 -11.93 6.89
C GLY A 71 -7.06 -10.71 5.96
N THR A 72 -6.83 -9.51 6.48
CA THR A 72 -6.82 -8.29 5.65
C THR A 72 -5.65 -8.30 4.65
N MET A 73 -4.50 -8.86 5.02
CA MET A 73 -3.31 -8.88 4.17
C MET A 73 -3.48 -9.82 2.99
N ASP A 74 -4.09 -10.99 3.21
CA ASP A 74 -4.44 -11.93 2.14
C ASP A 74 -5.40 -11.28 1.13
N SER A 75 -6.39 -10.54 1.65
CA SER A 75 -7.34 -9.79 0.83
C SER A 75 -6.64 -8.76 -0.06
N VAL A 76 -5.71 -7.96 0.49
CA VAL A 76 -4.97 -6.96 -0.30
C VAL A 76 -4.04 -7.63 -1.32
N ARG A 77 -3.30 -8.68 -0.95
CA ARG A 77 -2.38 -9.39 -1.85
C ARG A 77 -3.08 -10.08 -3.01
N SER A 78 -4.30 -10.57 -2.78
CA SER A 78 -5.16 -11.16 -3.81
C SER A 78 -5.83 -10.13 -4.71
N GLY A 79 -5.78 -8.85 -4.34
CA GLY A 79 -6.34 -7.76 -5.11
C GLY A 79 -5.54 -7.44 -6.37
N PRO A 80 -6.11 -6.64 -7.30
CA PRO A 80 -5.52 -6.39 -8.61
C PRO A 80 -4.09 -5.84 -8.55
N PHE A 81 -3.83 -4.88 -7.64
CA PHE A 81 -2.51 -4.29 -7.43
C PHE A 81 -1.77 -4.88 -6.22
N GLY A 82 -2.22 -6.01 -5.67
CA GLY A 82 -1.63 -6.59 -4.46
C GLY A 82 -0.13 -6.91 -4.60
N GLN A 83 0.33 -7.20 -5.82
CA GLN A 83 1.71 -7.59 -6.13
C GLN A 83 2.68 -6.41 -6.28
N VAL A 84 2.17 -5.17 -6.39
CA VAL A 84 3.02 -3.99 -6.53
C VAL A 84 3.64 -3.57 -5.19
N PHE A 85 2.99 -3.94 -4.07
CA PHE A 85 3.48 -3.62 -2.73
C PHE A 85 4.69 -4.47 -2.36
N ARG A 86 5.64 -3.85 -1.68
CA ARG A 86 6.80 -4.56 -1.14
C ARG A 86 6.35 -5.54 -0.05
N PRO A 87 6.71 -6.84 -0.11
CA PRO A 87 6.34 -7.82 0.91
C PRO A 87 6.77 -7.44 2.33
N ASP A 88 7.95 -6.80 2.45
CA ASP A 88 8.51 -6.33 3.72
C ASP A 88 7.67 -5.24 4.41
N ASN A 89 6.76 -4.58 3.68
CA ASN A 89 5.96 -3.48 4.21
C ASN A 89 4.60 -3.92 4.76
N PHE A 90 4.34 -5.24 4.76
CA PHE A 90 3.16 -5.83 5.40
C PHE A 90 3.50 -6.14 6.86
N VAL A 91 2.92 -5.40 7.78
CA VAL A 91 3.10 -5.60 9.23
C VAL A 91 1.79 -6.09 9.79
N PHE A 92 1.77 -7.32 10.29
CA PHE A 92 0.54 -7.87 10.85
C PHE A 92 0.74 -8.75 12.07
N GLY A 93 -0.26 -8.72 12.96
CA GLY A 93 -0.32 -9.56 14.15
C GLY A 93 -0.96 -10.93 13.90
N GLN A 94 -1.26 -11.61 15.00
CA GLN A 94 -1.97 -12.91 15.01
C GLN A 94 -3.27 -12.84 15.83
N SER A 95 -3.72 -11.63 16.18
CA SER A 95 -4.79 -11.34 17.15
C SER A 95 -5.62 -10.14 16.67
N GLY A 96 -6.80 -9.90 17.24
CA GLY A 96 -7.66 -8.80 16.84
C GLY A 96 -7.89 -7.79 17.97
N ALA A 97 -7.99 -6.49 17.61
CA ALA A 97 -8.50 -5.50 18.57
C ALA A 97 -9.97 -5.75 18.93
N GLY A 98 -10.75 -6.41 18.06
CA GLY A 98 -12.15 -6.78 18.31
C GLY A 98 -13.05 -5.58 18.64
N ASN A 99 -12.92 -4.49 17.87
CA ASN A 99 -13.61 -3.20 18.10
C ASN A 99 -13.37 -2.60 19.49
N ASN A 100 -12.30 -2.98 20.19
CA ASN A 100 -11.90 -2.41 21.46
C ASN A 100 -10.66 -1.53 21.26
N TRP A 101 -10.84 -0.22 21.40
CA TRP A 101 -9.76 0.76 21.26
C TRP A 101 -8.62 0.52 22.25
N ALA A 102 -8.92 0.14 23.49
CA ALA A 102 -7.90 -0.11 24.51
C ALA A 102 -6.99 -1.29 24.12
N LYS A 103 -7.54 -2.33 23.48
CA LYS A 103 -6.71 -3.43 22.95
C LYS A 103 -5.78 -2.95 21.85
N GLY A 104 -6.32 -2.19 20.88
CA GLY A 104 -5.52 -1.66 19.77
C GLY A 104 -4.44 -0.68 20.22
N HIS A 105 -4.66 0.08 21.29
CA HIS A 105 -3.73 1.13 21.72
C HIS A 105 -2.76 0.70 22.83
N TYR A 106 -3.19 -0.17 23.76
CA TYR A 106 -2.41 -0.48 24.97
C TYR A 106 -1.90 -1.91 25.07
N THR A 107 -2.46 -2.88 24.33
CA THR A 107 -2.05 -4.30 24.48
C THR A 107 -1.60 -4.93 23.17
N GLU A 108 -2.52 -5.12 22.22
CA GLU A 108 -2.24 -5.88 20.98
C GLU A 108 -1.46 -5.03 19.95
N GLY A 109 -1.60 -3.71 19.99
CA GLY A 109 -0.90 -2.78 19.09
C GLY A 109 0.27 -2.02 19.72
N ALA A 110 0.67 -2.39 20.94
CA ALA A 110 1.77 -1.76 21.68
C ALA A 110 3.14 -2.37 21.31
#